data_AF-A0A3P6BSG1-F1
#
_entry.id   AF-A0A3P6BSG1-F1
#
_cell.length_a   1.000
_cell.length_b   1.000
_cell.length_c   1.000
_cell.angle_alpha   90.00
_cell.angle_beta   90.00
_cell.angle_gamma   90.00
#
_symmetry.space_group_name_H-M   'P 1'
#
loop_
_entity.id
_entity.type
_entity.pdbx_description
1 polymer ?
#
loop_
_entity_poly.entity_id
_entity_poly.type
_entity_poly.pdbx_seq_one_letter_code
_entity_poly.pdbx_strand_id
1 'polypeptide(L)'
;MFERCRKLAIFGFFFNSTYHFYRRKSNPIYIVPDILEEIFLRFPSKPILKFKTVSKQWRTILESKMFVARRMNVKQNRKILAAHNCSCGYKPSLLLESQFEGDEEIIYMHFDATRPMLSCNGLLCFREPDCITVLNPSTGQNLRFPSGQEPVSSRFRNRSDMVMGFGRDRVTGSYKVVKVFVESMFGDCDVHDVESGEWKKLRRPHYVTRLGRQSVCVNGSIYWLFSAPDTLVTRETKIVNLENRLAIAKITVYGVECILEICSMNAEEEIWSNTYAINLAGVPESKWSMFTPLAVSNQGNLVLYNDRKSLFKYYPQTYELRCLSSDSCVHVISPYLENLAPLRSKSAHHPGYLDADCFRKGSHSGS
;
A
#
# COMPACT_ATOMS: atom_id res chain seq x y z
N MET A 1 -11.80 -7.68 -29.42
CA MET A 1 -12.90 -8.65 -29.19
C MET A 1 -12.46 -10.12 -29.34
N PHE A 2 -11.48 -10.44 -30.20
CA PHE A 2 -10.98 -11.81 -30.43
C PHE A 2 -10.16 -12.44 -29.27
N GLU A 3 -9.69 -11.65 -28.32
CA GLU A 3 -8.86 -12.14 -27.20
C GLU A 3 -9.68 -12.62 -25.98
N ARG A 4 -10.98 -12.28 -25.92
CA ARG A 4 -11.92 -12.78 -24.90
C ARG A 4 -12.35 -14.22 -25.16
N CYS A 5 -12.40 -14.66 -26.41
CA CYS A 5 -12.85 -16.02 -26.76
C CYS A 5 -11.83 -17.12 -26.40
N ARG A 6 -10.52 -16.83 -26.42
CA ARG A 6 -9.50 -17.81 -25.97
C ARG A 6 -9.50 -18.07 -24.47
N LYS A 7 -9.96 -17.11 -23.65
CA LYS A 7 -10.05 -17.29 -22.17
C LYS A 7 -11.21 -18.21 -21.75
N LEU A 8 -12.28 -18.29 -22.55
CA LEU A 8 -13.44 -19.15 -22.27
C LEU A 8 -13.24 -20.61 -22.70
N ALA A 9 -12.44 -20.86 -23.74
CA ALA A 9 -12.17 -22.23 -24.23
C ALA A 9 -11.42 -23.09 -23.19
N ILE A 10 -10.57 -22.47 -22.36
CA ILE A 10 -9.88 -23.17 -21.26
C ILE A 10 -10.90 -23.53 -20.16
N PHE A 11 -11.85 -22.65 -19.84
CA PHE A 11 -12.86 -22.90 -18.81
C PHE A 11 -13.83 -24.05 -19.15
N GLY A 12 -14.19 -24.22 -20.42
CA GLY A 12 -15.09 -25.29 -20.87
C GLY A 12 -14.51 -26.70 -20.73
N PHE A 13 -13.19 -26.85 -20.77
CA PHE A 13 -12.53 -28.15 -20.62
C PHE A 13 -12.43 -28.61 -19.15
N PHE A 14 -12.47 -27.69 -18.18
CA PHE A 14 -12.29 -28.01 -16.77
C PHE A 14 -13.59 -28.33 -16.01
N PHE A 15 -14.76 -27.91 -16.51
CA PHE A 15 -16.00 -27.92 -15.71
C PHE A 15 -17.07 -28.94 -16.12
N ASN A 16 -16.82 -29.82 -17.10
CA ASN A 16 -17.81 -30.81 -17.50
C ASN A 16 -17.66 -32.12 -16.72
N SER A 17 -18.14 -32.14 -15.49
CA SER A 17 -18.51 -33.39 -14.82
C SER A 17 -19.71 -33.17 -13.90
N THR A 18 -20.90 -33.20 -14.50
CA THR A 18 -22.12 -33.83 -13.96
C THR A 18 -23.28 -33.55 -14.92
N TYR A 19 -23.68 -34.55 -15.71
CA TYR A 19 -25.05 -35.03 -15.97
C TYR A 19 -24.96 -36.21 -16.98
N HIS A 20 -25.52 -37.36 -16.61
CA HIS A 20 -25.29 -38.70 -17.17
C HIS A 20 -25.90 -38.95 -18.57
N PHE A 21 -25.13 -39.49 -19.54
CA PHE A 21 -25.26 -40.85 -20.12
C PHE A 21 -24.22 -41.07 -21.25
N TYR A 22 -23.75 -42.32 -21.40
CA TYR A 22 -22.60 -42.81 -22.19
C TYR A 22 -21.19 -42.56 -21.62
N ARG A 23 -20.71 -43.60 -20.92
CA ARG A 23 -19.41 -43.76 -20.28
C ARG A 23 -18.31 -43.95 -21.33
N ARG A 24 -17.79 -42.86 -21.91
CA ARG A 24 -16.37 -42.83 -22.34
C ARG A 24 -15.55 -42.57 -21.08
N LYS A 25 -14.62 -43.48 -20.74
CA LYS A 25 -13.59 -43.20 -19.74
C LYS A 25 -12.77 -42.01 -20.24
N SER A 26 -13.11 -40.81 -19.82
CA SER A 26 -12.23 -39.65 -19.92
C SER A 26 -11.09 -39.90 -18.94
N ASN A 27 -9.88 -40.11 -19.47
CA ASN A 27 -8.69 -40.10 -18.64
C ASN A 27 -8.66 -38.74 -17.92
N PRO A 28 -8.51 -38.69 -16.59
CA PRO A 28 -8.34 -37.43 -15.91
C PRO A 28 -7.07 -36.77 -16.48
N ILE A 29 -7.23 -35.60 -17.10
CA ILE A 29 -6.10 -34.80 -17.56
C ILE A 29 -5.34 -34.37 -16.30
N TYR A 30 -4.24 -35.06 -16.01
CA TYR A 30 -3.35 -34.70 -14.91
C TYR A 30 -2.50 -33.52 -15.37
N ILE A 31 -2.86 -32.32 -14.91
CA ILE A 31 -2.02 -31.14 -15.13
C ILE A 31 -1.04 -31.04 -13.98
N VAL A 32 0.24 -31.02 -14.33
CA VAL A 32 1.34 -30.91 -13.38
C VAL A 32 1.22 -29.58 -12.62
N PRO A 33 1.48 -29.55 -11.29
CA PRO A 33 1.40 -28.34 -10.47
C PRO A 33 2.09 -27.11 -11.06
N ASP A 34 3.24 -27.29 -11.72
CA ASP A 34 4.03 -26.20 -12.31
C ASP A 34 3.27 -25.50 -13.44
N ILE A 35 2.57 -26.26 -14.27
CA ILE A 35 1.74 -25.72 -15.36
C ILE A 35 0.53 -24.98 -14.77
N LEU A 36 -0.08 -25.51 -13.70
CA LEU A 36 -1.17 -24.82 -13.00
C LEU A 36 -0.70 -23.49 -12.40
N GLU A 37 0.49 -23.46 -11.80
CA GLU A 37 1.11 -22.23 -11.31
C GLU A 37 1.30 -21.20 -12.43
N GLU A 38 1.88 -21.57 -13.58
CA GLU A 38 2.03 -20.68 -14.74
C GLU A 38 0.69 -20.12 -15.24
N ILE A 39 -0.33 -20.97 -15.24
CA ILE A 39 -1.69 -20.56 -15.60
C ILE A 39 -2.20 -19.54 -14.59
N PHE A 40 -2.12 -19.82 -13.29
CA PHE A 40 -2.62 -18.95 -12.23
C PHE A 40 -1.88 -17.60 -12.16
N LEU A 41 -0.59 -17.56 -12.47
CA LEU A 41 0.20 -16.31 -12.52
C LEU A 41 -0.39 -15.30 -13.51
N ARG A 42 -1.08 -15.75 -14.57
CA ARG A 42 -1.67 -14.89 -15.61
C ARG A 42 -3.05 -14.35 -15.27
N PHE A 43 -3.68 -14.81 -14.18
CA PHE A 43 -5.00 -14.34 -13.77
C PHE A 43 -4.92 -13.13 -12.83
N PRO A 44 -5.91 -12.21 -12.84
CA PRO A 44 -6.11 -11.22 -11.79
C PRO A 44 -6.39 -11.87 -10.42
N SER A 45 -6.28 -11.10 -9.33
CA SER A 45 -6.48 -11.62 -7.97
C SER A 45 -7.90 -12.16 -7.72
N LYS A 46 -8.94 -11.48 -8.21
CA LYS A 46 -10.36 -11.86 -7.98
C LYS A 46 -10.68 -13.31 -8.43
N PRO A 47 -10.39 -13.75 -9.67
CA PRO A 47 -10.54 -15.15 -10.07
C PRO A 47 -9.73 -16.12 -9.20
N ILE A 48 -8.50 -15.75 -8.85
CA ILE A 48 -7.61 -16.61 -8.06
C ILE A 48 -8.18 -16.90 -6.67
N LEU A 49 -8.82 -15.90 -6.05
CA LEU A 49 -9.52 -16.11 -4.77
C LEU A 49 -10.63 -17.15 -4.88
N LYS A 50 -11.36 -17.17 -6.01
CA LYS A 50 -12.37 -18.21 -6.29
C LYS A 50 -11.71 -19.57 -6.56
N PHE A 51 -10.57 -19.60 -7.24
CA PHE A 51 -9.83 -20.84 -7.51
C PHE A 51 -9.35 -21.55 -6.24
N LYS A 52 -9.11 -20.82 -5.14
CA LYS A 52 -8.81 -21.41 -3.84
C LYS A 52 -9.93 -22.30 -3.29
N THR A 53 -11.18 -22.13 -3.75
CA THR A 53 -12.32 -22.95 -3.31
C THR A 53 -12.59 -24.14 -4.22
N VAL A 54 -11.90 -24.27 -5.36
CA VAL A 54 -12.14 -25.33 -6.36
C VAL A 54 -11.53 -26.66 -5.93
N SER A 55 -10.29 -26.67 -5.43
CA SER A 55 -9.63 -27.90 -4.95
C SER A 55 -8.56 -27.63 -3.90
N LYS A 56 -8.23 -28.65 -3.09
CA LYS A 56 -7.15 -28.58 -2.10
C LYS A 56 -5.77 -28.35 -2.75
N GLN A 57 -5.52 -28.96 -3.90
CA GLN A 57 -4.27 -28.79 -4.65
C GLN A 57 -4.11 -27.34 -5.12
N TRP A 58 -5.16 -26.76 -5.72
CA TRP A 58 -5.14 -25.38 -6.21
C TRP A 58 -4.94 -24.42 -5.06
N ARG A 59 -5.67 -24.61 -3.95
CA ARG A 59 -5.48 -23.82 -2.74
C ARG A 59 -4.03 -23.87 -2.23
N THR A 60 -3.43 -25.05 -2.21
CA THR A 60 -2.04 -25.25 -1.76
C THR A 60 -1.05 -24.47 -2.63
N ILE A 61 -1.19 -24.56 -3.96
CA ILE A 61 -0.37 -23.80 -4.91
C ILE A 61 -0.54 -22.29 -4.66
N LEU A 62 -1.80 -21.82 -4.65
CA LEU A 62 -2.16 -20.40 -4.58
C LEU A 62 -1.88 -19.74 -3.22
N GLU A 63 -1.72 -20.52 -2.16
CA GLU A 63 -1.34 -20.04 -0.82
C GLU A 63 0.16 -20.25 -0.51
N SER A 64 0.92 -20.87 -1.42
CA SER A 64 2.34 -21.11 -1.23
C SER A 64 3.15 -19.80 -1.24
N LYS A 65 4.20 -19.73 -0.41
CA LYS A 65 5.12 -18.58 -0.39
C LYS A 65 5.80 -18.37 -1.74
N MET A 66 6.11 -19.46 -2.46
CA MET A 66 6.71 -19.43 -3.79
C MET A 66 5.77 -18.74 -4.80
N PHE A 67 4.52 -19.17 -4.90
CA PHE A 67 3.54 -18.57 -5.80
C PHE A 67 3.36 -17.08 -5.54
N VAL A 68 3.21 -16.68 -4.27
CA VAL A 68 3.08 -15.27 -3.88
C VAL A 68 4.33 -14.49 -4.30
N ALA A 69 5.54 -15.00 -4.03
CA ALA A 69 6.78 -14.35 -4.44
C ALA A 69 6.91 -14.21 -5.96
N ARG A 70 6.62 -15.28 -6.72
CA ARG A 70 6.63 -15.25 -8.19
C ARG A 70 5.63 -14.23 -8.72
N ARG A 71 4.41 -14.20 -8.16
CA ARG A 71 3.37 -13.25 -8.55
C ARG A 71 3.74 -11.79 -8.29
N MET A 72 4.50 -11.51 -7.23
CA MET A 72 5.01 -10.16 -6.94
C MET A 72 6.04 -9.69 -7.96
N ASN A 73 6.78 -10.63 -8.56
CA ASN A 73 7.79 -10.33 -9.57
C ASN A 73 7.21 -10.28 -11.00
N VAL A 74 6.00 -10.82 -11.20
CA VAL A 74 5.28 -10.67 -12.47
C VAL A 74 4.82 -9.22 -12.61
N LYS A 75 5.06 -8.63 -13.78
CA LYS A 75 4.53 -7.30 -14.12
C LYS A 75 3.00 -7.34 -14.12
N GLN A 76 2.40 -6.79 -13.07
CA GLN A 76 0.95 -6.62 -12.97
C GLN A 76 0.52 -5.28 -13.57
N ASN A 77 -0.75 -5.19 -13.97
CA ASN A 77 -1.34 -3.89 -14.33
C ASN A 77 -1.29 -2.99 -13.09
N ARG A 78 -0.60 -1.86 -13.23
CA ARG A 78 -0.51 -0.86 -12.18
C ARG A 78 -1.88 -0.24 -11.96
N LYS A 79 -2.27 -0.11 -10.69
CA LYS A 79 -3.51 0.56 -10.27
C LYS A 79 -3.19 1.63 -9.25
N ILE A 80 -4.12 2.55 -9.05
CA ILE A 80 -4.04 3.55 -7.99
C ILE A 80 -5.12 3.18 -6.97
N LEU A 81 -4.75 3.07 -5.69
CA LEU A 81 -5.73 2.92 -4.62
C LEU A 81 -6.09 4.29 -4.09
N ALA A 82 -7.38 4.58 -4.10
CA ALA A 82 -7.94 5.78 -3.51
C ALA A 82 -9.01 5.42 -2.47
N ALA A 83 -9.21 6.30 -1.49
CA ALA A 83 -10.28 6.17 -0.51
C ALA A 83 -11.30 7.29 -0.69
N HIS A 84 -12.58 6.91 -0.70
CA HIS A 84 -13.64 7.87 -0.41
C HIS A 84 -13.65 8.12 1.08
N ASN A 85 -13.49 9.38 1.47
CA ASN A 85 -13.48 9.77 2.87
C ASN A 85 -14.84 9.41 3.50
N CYS A 86 -14.88 8.35 4.31
CA CYS A 86 -16.09 7.85 4.95
C CYS A 86 -15.86 7.74 6.46
N SER A 87 -16.58 8.54 7.24
CA SER A 87 -16.63 8.46 8.70
C SER A 87 -17.70 7.48 9.20
N CYS A 88 -18.18 6.61 8.33
CA CYS A 88 -19.30 5.70 8.55
C CYS A 88 -19.03 4.54 9.53
N GLY A 89 -17.80 4.41 10.06
CA GLY A 89 -17.43 3.39 11.05
C GLY A 89 -17.36 1.96 10.51
N TYR A 90 -17.67 1.73 9.23
CA TYR A 90 -17.58 0.41 8.60
C TYR A 90 -16.14 -0.08 8.47
N LYS A 91 -15.97 -1.40 8.41
CA LYS A 91 -14.67 -2.04 8.15
C LYS A 91 -14.14 -1.59 6.77
N PRO A 92 -12.84 -1.28 6.65
CA PRO A 92 -12.28 -0.90 5.36
C PRO A 92 -12.47 -2.01 4.34
N SER A 93 -13.02 -1.67 3.17
CA SER A 93 -13.32 -2.63 2.11
C SER A 93 -13.09 -2.02 0.75
N LEU A 94 -12.61 -2.85 -0.20
CA LEU A 94 -12.52 -2.46 -1.59
C LEU A 94 -13.93 -2.32 -2.18
N LEU A 95 -14.13 -1.24 -2.93
CA LEU A 95 -15.28 -1.11 -3.79
C LEU A 95 -15.09 -2.00 -5.02
N LEU A 96 -16.18 -2.65 -5.43
CA LEU A 96 -16.11 -3.74 -6.41
C LEU A 96 -15.72 -3.21 -7.81
N GLU A 97 -15.98 -1.93 -8.07
CA GLU A 97 -15.80 -1.25 -9.35
C GLU A 97 -14.52 -0.41 -9.34
N SER A 98 -13.63 -0.71 -10.29
CA SER A 98 -12.54 0.17 -10.67
C SER A 98 -13.06 1.20 -11.67
N GLN A 99 -12.63 2.45 -11.56
CA GLN A 99 -12.89 3.48 -12.56
C GLN A 99 -11.60 3.83 -13.29
N PHE A 100 -11.72 4.43 -14.47
CA PHE A 100 -10.57 4.89 -15.25
C PHE A 100 -10.59 6.41 -15.30
N GLU A 101 -9.47 7.02 -14.90
CA GLU A 101 -9.21 8.44 -15.09
C GLU A 101 -8.12 8.56 -16.16
N GLY A 102 -8.54 8.82 -17.41
CA GLY A 102 -7.68 8.61 -18.57
C GLY A 102 -7.34 7.12 -18.76
N ASP A 103 -6.05 6.80 -18.81
CA ASP A 103 -5.51 5.43 -18.90
C ASP A 103 -5.09 4.85 -17.54
N GLU A 104 -5.41 5.53 -16.44
CA GLU A 104 -5.10 5.09 -15.08
C GLU A 104 -6.30 4.38 -14.44
N GLU A 105 -6.13 3.10 -14.06
CA GLU A 105 -7.15 2.34 -13.32
C GLU A 105 -7.10 2.70 -11.83
N ILE A 106 -8.17 3.30 -11.32
CA ILE A 106 -8.35 3.66 -9.92
C ILE A 106 -9.29 2.64 -9.27
N ILE A 107 -8.83 2.07 -8.16
CA ILE A 107 -9.66 1.26 -7.27
C ILE A 107 -9.98 2.10 -6.04
N TYR A 108 -11.26 2.11 -5.68
CA TYR A 108 -11.71 2.81 -4.49
C TYR A 108 -11.86 1.87 -3.30
N MET A 109 -11.67 2.43 -2.11
CA MET A 109 -12.02 1.78 -0.87
C MET A 109 -12.81 2.71 0.04
N HIS A 110 -13.67 2.14 0.87
CA HIS A 110 -14.24 2.88 1.99
C HIS A 110 -13.21 2.94 3.12
N PHE A 111 -12.75 4.14 3.45
CA PHE A 111 -11.81 4.35 4.55
C PHE A 111 -11.87 5.78 5.08
N ASP A 112 -11.58 5.95 6.36
CA ASP A 112 -11.34 7.27 6.97
C ASP A 112 -9.97 7.79 6.54
N ALA A 113 -9.94 8.49 5.41
CA ALA A 113 -8.72 8.97 4.76
C ALA A 113 -8.02 10.11 5.51
N THR A 114 -8.59 10.58 6.64
CA THR A 114 -7.89 11.51 7.54
C THR A 114 -6.74 10.84 8.28
N ARG A 115 -6.72 9.50 8.33
CA ARG A 115 -5.69 8.71 9.01
C ARG A 115 -4.49 8.48 8.09
N PRO A 116 -3.26 8.78 8.53
CA PRO A 116 -2.07 8.43 7.79
C PRO A 116 -2.02 6.92 7.52
N MET A 117 -1.81 6.55 6.25
CA MET A 117 -1.66 5.18 5.81
C MET A 117 -0.28 4.96 5.22
N LEU A 118 0.31 3.83 5.54
CA LEU A 118 1.52 3.34 4.91
C LEU A 118 1.15 2.20 3.98
N SER A 119 1.85 2.09 2.86
CA SER A 119 1.64 1.00 1.90
C SER A 119 2.95 0.26 1.61
N CYS A 120 2.86 -1.05 1.45
CA CYS A 120 3.99 -1.86 1.01
C CYS A 120 3.46 -3.08 0.25
N ASN A 121 3.85 -3.21 -1.03
CA ASN A 121 3.46 -4.33 -1.89
C ASN A 121 1.94 -4.62 -1.86
N GLY A 122 1.11 -3.58 -1.97
CA GLY A 122 -0.35 -3.71 -1.96
C GLY A 122 -1.00 -3.94 -0.59
N LEU A 123 -0.22 -4.16 0.47
CA LEU A 123 -0.72 -4.15 1.84
C LEU A 123 -0.74 -2.73 2.40
N LEU A 124 -1.71 -2.48 3.27
CA LEU A 124 -1.88 -1.20 3.96
C LEU A 124 -1.61 -1.38 5.45
N CYS A 125 -0.98 -0.40 6.06
CA CYS A 125 -0.75 -0.34 7.51
C CYS A 125 -1.17 1.03 8.02
N PHE A 126 -2.01 1.06 9.05
CA PHE A 126 -2.51 2.29 9.64
C PHE A 126 -2.81 2.11 11.12
N ARG A 127 -2.88 3.24 11.83
CA ARG A 127 -3.16 3.28 13.27
C ARG A 127 -4.65 3.52 13.51
N GLU A 128 -5.23 2.66 14.33
CA GLU A 128 -6.51 2.87 15.01
C GLU A 128 -6.25 3.39 16.44
N PRO A 129 -7.26 3.93 17.16
CA PRO A 129 -7.04 4.53 18.48
C PRO A 129 -6.25 3.65 19.46
N ASP A 130 -6.50 2.34 19.45
CA ASP A 130 -5.96 1.38 20.43
C ASP A 130 -5.11 0.27 19.80
N CYS A 131 -5.04 0.20 18.47
CA CYS A 131 -4.32 -0.86 17.77
C CYS A 131 -3.70 -0.39 16.44
N ILE A 132 -2.85 -1.24 15.89
CA ILE A 132 -2.34 -1.08 14.53
C ILE A 132 -2.95 -2.17 13.68
N THR A 133 -3.42 -1.77 12.50
CA THR A 133 -4.08 -2.66 11.55
C THR A 133 -3.23 -2.79 10.31
N VAL A 134 -2.93 -4.03 9.93
CA VAL A 134 -2.40 -4.39 8.61
C VAL A 134 -3.54 -5.01 7.80
N LEU A 135 -3.87 -4.40 6.67
CA LEU A 135 -4.96 -4.79 5.79
C LEU A 135 -4.40 -5.26 4.45
N ASN A 136 -4.93 -6.38 3.96
CA ASN A 136 -4.79 -6.78 2.56
C ASN A 136 -6.12 -6.49 1.84
N PRO A 137 -6.21 -5.39 1.07
CA PRO A 137 -7.46 -5.05 0.39
C PRO A 137 -7.86 -6.09 -0.66
N SER A 138 -6.89 -6.75 -1.31
CA SER A 138 -7.15 -7.77 -2.34
C SER A 138 -7.86 -8.98 -1.76
N THR A 139 -7.49 -9.42 -0.56
CA THR A 139 -8.05 -10.62 0.08
C THR A 139 -9.14 -10.30 1.11
N GLY A 140 -9.29 -9.03 1.51
CA GLY A 140 -10.16 -8.59 2.60
C GLY A 140 -9.67 -8.99 4.00
N GLN A 141 -8.52 -9.66 4.10
CA GLN A 141 -7.95 -10.06 5.39
C GLN A 141 -7.34 -8.85 6.10
N ASN A 142 -7.49 -8.80 7.42
CA ASN A 142 -6.77 -7.84 8.25
C ASN A 142 -6.20 -8.53 9.49
N LEU A 143 -5.10 -7.98 10.01
CA LEU A 143 -4.54 -8.31 11.30
C LEU A 143 -4.51 -7.05 12.13
N ARG A 144 -4.99 -7.18 13.37
CA ARG A 144 -4.97 -6.13 14.37
C ARG A 144 -4.11 -6.59 15.52
N PHE A 145 -3.23 -5.72 15.96
CA PHE A 145 -2.40 -5.99 17.13
C PHE A 145 -2.36 -4.76 18.03
N PRO A 146 -2.36 -4.94 19.36
CA PRO A 146 -2.29 -3.83 20.30
C PRO A 146 -1.10 -2.94 19.96
N SER A 147 -1.27 -1.63 20.12
CA SER A 147 -0.15 -0.71 19.92
C SER A 147 0.95 -0.83 21.00
N GLY A 148 0.88 -1.83 21.90
CA GLY A 148 1.78 -2.01 23.03
C GLY A 148 1.36 -1.15 24.24
N GLN A 149 1.99 -1.37 25.40
CA GLN A 149 1.82 -0.51 26.57
C GLN A 149 2.32 0.90 26.24
N GLU A 150 1.39 1.84 26.06
CA GLU A 150 1.74 3.26 26.01
C GLU A 150 2.33 3.65 27.37
N PRO A 151 3.40 4.47 27.42
CA PRO A 151 3.98 4.90 28.67
C PRO A 151 2.91 5.60 29.53
N VAL A 152 2.65 5.01 30.70
CA VAL A 152 1.53 5.32 31.62
C VAL A 152 1.58 6.76 32.18
N SER A 153 2.59 7.57 31.84
CA SER A 153 2.69 8.93 32.36
C SER A 153 1.74 9.88 31.63
N SER A 154 0.74 10.33 32.39
CA SER A 154 -0.30 11.31 32.06
C SER A 154 0.17 12.68 31.53
N ARG A 155 1.49 12.93 31.42
CA ARG A 155 2.07 14.14 30.84
C ARG A 155 2.29 14.07 29.31
N PHE A 156 2.29 12.89 28.69
CA PHE A 156 2.50 12.71 27.23
C PHE A 156 1.22 12.29 26.50
N ARG A 157 0.10 12.96 26.77
CA ARG A 157 -1.20 12.70 26.11
C ARG A 157 -1.23 13.01 24.62
N ASN A 158 -0.14 13.54 24.06
CA ASN A 158 -0.05 13.78 22.65
C ASN A 158 0.25 12.48 21.90
N ARG A 159 -0.82 11.80 21.48
CA ARG A 159 -0.78 10.66 20.53
C ARG A 159 -0.07 10.99 19.19
N SER A 160 0.37 12.24 19.01
CA SER A 160 0.96 12.83 17.80
C SER A 160 2.46 12.62 17.63
N ASP A 161 3.15 12.08 18.64
CA ASP A 161 4.63 12.07 18.65
C ASP A 161 5.21 10.69 18.27
N MET A 162 4.36 9.80 17.77
CA MET A 162 4.77 8.49 17.25
C MET A 162 4.77 8.52 15.72
N VAL A 163 5.91 8.23 15.11
CA VAL A 163 6.01 7.98 13.66
C VAL A 163 6.06 6.50 13.38
N MET A 164 5.47 6.09 12.25
CA MET A 164 5.40 4.68 11.84
C MET A 164 6.16 4.44 10.54
N GLY A 165 6.62 3.21 10.38
CA GLY A 165 7.16 2.65 9.15
C GLY A 165 6.51 1.31 8.86
N PHE A 166 6.34 0.99 7.58
CA PHE A 166 5.82 -0.30 7.16
C PHE A 166 6.60 -0.79 5.94
N GLY A 167 7.12 -2.01 6.00
CA GLY A 167 7.96 -2.57 4.95
C GLY A 167 7.98 -4.08 4.97
N ARG A 168 8.53 -4.67 3.91
CA ARG A 168 8.77 -6.10 3.80
C ARG A 168 10.25 -6.38 3.87
N ASP A 169 10.68 -7.16 4.84
CA ASP A 169 12.05 -7.63 4.93
C ASP A 169 12.37 -8.50 3.71
N ARG A 170 13.45 -8.16 2.99
CA ARG A 170 13.87 -8.90 1.80
C ARG A 170 14.44 -10.27 2.12
N VAL A 171 15.03 -10.44 3.30
CA VAL A 171 15.70 -11.69 3.70
C VAL A 171 14.66 -12.71 4.16
N THR A 172 13.82 -12.34 5.13
CA THR A 172 12.81 -13.25 5.69
C THR A 172 11.53 -13.30 4.85
N GLY A 173 11.28 -12.27 4.05
CA GLY A 173 10.01 -12.07 3.33
C GLY A 173 8.86 -11.61 4.24
N SER A 174 9.10 -11.43 5.54
CA SER A 174 8.07 -11.04 6.51
C SER A 174 7.82 -9.53 6.46
N TYR A 175 6.56 -9.14 6.70
CA TYR A 175 6.20 -7.74 6.82
C TYR A 175 6.48 -7.24 8.23
N LYS A 176 7.00 -6.01 8.33
CA LYS A 176 7.39 -5.39 9.60
C LYS A 176 6.75 -4.02 9.73
N VAL A 177 6.23 -3.75 10.93
CA VAL A 177 5.80 -2.41 11.34
C VAL A 177 6.81 -1.86 12.32
N VAL A 178 7.29 -0.66 12.07
CA VAL A 178 8.23 0.05 12.94
C VAL A 178 7.50 1.22 13.59
N LYS A 179 7.68 1.39 14.89
CA LYS A 179 7.19 2.54 15.66
C LYS A 179 8.33 3.25 16.35
N VAL A 180 8.30 4.57 16.26
CA VAL A 180 9.37 5.42 16.74
C VAL A 180 8.75 6.62 17.47
N PHE A 181 9.02 6.75 18.77
CA PHE A 181 8.57 7.91 19.56
C PHE A 181 9.56 9.06 19.43
N VAL A 182 9.09 10.21 18.96
CA VAL A 182 9.90 11.38 18.56
C VAL A 182 10.52 12.09 19.78
N GLU A 183 9.79 12.16 20.90
CA GLU A 183 10.24 12.87 22.12
C GLU A 183 10.82 11.95 23.22
N SER A 184 10.92 10.65 22.95
CA SER A 184 11.53 9.72 23.91
C SER A 184 13.03 9.97 24.00
N MET A 185 13.48 10.54 25.12
CA MET A 185 14.91 10.66 25.51
C MET A 185 15.65 9.32 25.49
N PHE A 186 14.93 8.20 25.50
CA PHE A 186 15.49 6.85 25.55
C PHE A 186 15.61 6.17 24.18
N GLY A 187 15.23 6.84 23.09
CA GLY A 187 15.61 6.41 21.75
C GLY A 187 15.16 5.00 21.37
N ASP A 188 14.11 4.45 21.96
CA ASP A 188 13.67 3.10 21.60
C ASP A 188 12.88 3.12 20.28
N CYS A 189 13.03 2.03 19.53
CA CYS A 189 12.35 1.72 18.29
C CYS A 189 11.69 0.36 18.45
N ASP A 190 10.37 0.30 18.28
CA ASP A 190 9.62 -0.95 18.40
C ASP A 190 9.38 -1.52 17.02
N VAL A 191 9.82 -2.75 16.77
CA VAL A 191 9.59 -3.47 15.51
C VAL A 191 8.65 -4.62 15.77
N HIS A 192 7.53 -4.63 15.06
CA HIS A 192 6.59 -5.74 15.03
C HIS A 192 6.76 -6.54 13.76
N ASP A 193 6.94 -7.84 13.91
CA ASP A 193 6.88 -8.77 12.79
C ASP A 193 5.44 -9.30 12.65
N VAL A 194 4.82 -9.02 11.50
CA VAL A 194 3.39 -9.28 11.25
C VAL A 194 3.07 -10.78 11.18
N GLU A 195 4.03 -11.62 10.79
CA GLU A 195 3.83 -13.07 10.68
C GLU A 195 3.88 -13.75 12.06
N SER A 196 4.84 -13.37 12.89
CA SER A 196 5.02 -13.89 14.25
C SER A 196 4.06 -13.26 15.27
N GLY A 197 3.67 -12.00 15.06
CA GLY A 197 2.89 -11.22 16.02
C GLY A 197 3.72 -10.63 17.16
N GLU A 198 5.04 -10.76 17.13
CA GLU A 198 5.93 -10.35 18.23
C GLU A 198 6.41 -8.90 18.06
N TRP A 199 6.51 -8.19 19.20
CA TRP A 199 7.16 -6.89 19.30
C TRP A 199 8.60 -7.08 19.81
N LYS A 200 9.57 -6.51 19.09
CA LYS A 200 10.97 -6.45 19.51
C LYS A 200 11.38 -4.99 19.69
N LYS A 201 11.91 -4.67 20.87
CA LYS A 201 12.53 -3.38 21.13
C LYS A 201 13.95 -3.35 20.54
N LEU A 202 14.24 -2.30 19.80
CA LEU A 202 15.55 -2.00 19.23
C LEU A 202 15.99 -0.62 19.73
N ARG A 203 17.30 -0.45 19.91
CA ARG A 203 17.87 0.87 20.19
C ARG A 203 17.97 1.66 18.89
N ARG A 204 17.47 2.90 18.89
CA ARG A 204 17.67 3.85 17.78
C ARG A 204 19.07 4.45 17.89
N PRO A 205 19.73 4.73 16.75
CA PRO A 205 20.96 5.51 16.78
C PRO A 205 20.73 6.90 17.38
N HIS A 206 21.63 7.34 18.26
CA HIS A 206 21.48 8.58 19.04
C HIS A 206 21.43 9.87 18.19
N TYR A 207 21.94 9.84 16.96
CA TYR A 207 21.94 10.99 16.05
C TYR A 207 20.59 11.21 15.33
N VAL A 208 19.62 10.30 15.48
CA VAL A 208 18.32 10.40 14.83
C VAL A 208 17.37 11.24 15.69
N THR A 209 17.35 12.55 15.44
CA THR A 209 16.41 13.50 16.07
C THR A 209 15.41 14.04 15.05
N ARG A 210 14.17 14.34 15.48
CA ARG A 210 13.14 15.02 14.65
C ARG A 210 12.83 14.31 13.33
N LEU A 211 12.42 13.04 13.43
CA LEU A 211 11.90 12.30 12.29
C LEU A 211 10.66 13.00 11.71
N GLY A 212 10.64 13.12 10.40
CA GLY A 212 9.47 13.49 9.63
C GLY A 212 8.36 12.46 9.79
N ARG A 213 7.12 12.90 9.64
CA ARG A 213 5.93 12.04 9.78
C ARG A 213 5.76 11.02 8.65
N GLN A 214 6.45 11.23 7.53
CA GLN A 214 6.38 10.36 6.37
C GLN A 214 7.51 9.35 6.36
N SER A 215 7.15 8.14 5.98
CA SER A 215 8.10 7.06 5.75
C SER A 215 7.77 6.33 4.47
N VAL A 216 8.78 5.70 3.89
CA VAL A 216 8.61 4.89 2.69
C VAL A 216 9.48 3.65 2.75
N CYS A 217 8.94 2.52 2.32
CA CYS A 217 9.70 1.29 2.13
C CYS A 217 10.21 1.22 0.69
N VAL A 218 11.53 1.19 0.53
CA VAL A 218 12.20 0.95 -0.74
C VAL A 218 13.17 -0.20 -0.55
N ASN A 219 13.05 -1.22 -1.39
CA ASN A 219 14.02 -2.30 -1.41
C ASN A 219 14.24 -2.97 -0.03
N GLY A 220 13.15 -3.13 0.73
CA GLY A 220 13.13 -3.76 2.05
C GLY A 220 13.68 -2.92 3.20
N SER A 221 14.15 -1.70 2.90
CA SER A 221 14.56 -0.72 3.90
C SER A 221 13.48 0.35 4.03
N ILE A 222 13.25 0.82 5.26
CA ILE A 222 12.30 1.89 5.53
C ILE A 222 13.09 3.17 5.75
N TYR A 223 12.71 4.22 5.03
CA TYR A 223 13.34 5.53 5.05
C TYR A 223 12.38 6.55 5.65
N TRP A 224 12.91 7.44 6.46
CA TRP A 224 12.23 8.62 6.98
C TRP A 224 13.09 9.83 6.61
N LEU A 225 12.44 10.94 6.26
CA LEU A 225 13.12 12.23 6.26
C LEU A 225 13.34 12.65 7.71
N PHE A 226 14.43 13.34 7.99
CA PHE A 226 14.63 14.04 9.26
C PHE A 226 14.97 15.49 8.95
N SER A 227 14.57 16.39 9.85
CA SER A 227 14.91 17.80 9.73
C SER A 227 16.11 18.08 10.64
N ALA A 228 17.27 18.33 10.03
CA ALA A 228 18.41 18.91 10.72
C ALA A 228 18.38 20.44 10.58
N PRO A 229 18.93 21.20 11.55
CA PRO A 229 18.93 22.67 11.54
C PRO A 229 19.46 23.29 10.23
N ASP A 230 20.35 22.58 9.52
CA ASP A 230 21.03 23.08 8.31
C ASP A 230 20.61 22.37 7.01
N THR A 231 19.54 21.57 7.04
CA THR A 231 19.07 20.83 5.84
C THR A 231 17.99 21.59 5.09
N LEU A 232 18.08 21.59 3.74
CA LEU A 232 17.05 22.11 2.81
C LEU A 232 15.75 21.28 2.80
N VAL A 233 15.57 20.34 3.73
CA VAL A 233 14.34 19.56 3.88
C VAL A 233 13.27 20.47 4.46
N THR A 234 12.54 21.15 3.58
CA THR A 234 11.40 21.96 3.96
C THR A 234 10.22 21.06 4.36
N ARG A 235 9.23 21.62 5.08
CA ARG A 235 7.96 20.93 5.36
C ARG A 235 7.23 20.43 4.10
N GLU A 236 7.65 20.91 2.92
CA GLU A 236 7.05 20.65 1.62
C GLU A 236 7.73 19.52 0.84
N THR A 237 8.74 18.87 1.45
CA THR A 237 9.47 17.75 0.84
C THR A 237 8.75 16.42 1.08
N LYS A 238 8.56 15.64 0.03
CA LYS A 238 7.99 14.29 0.06
C LYS A 238 9.06 13.24 -0.20
N ILE A 239 9.06 12.17 0.59
CA ILE A 239 9.85 10.96 0.33
C ILE A 239 8.93 9.88 -0.22
N VAL A 240 9.31 9.29 -1.35
CA VAL A 240 8.46 8.35 -2.08
C VAL A 240 9.27 7.17 -2.64
N ASN A 241 8.57 6.10 -2.98
CA ASN A 241 9.10 4.97 -3.71
C ASN A 241 8.60 5.13 -5.14
N LEU A 242 9.48 5.60 -6.02
CA LEU A 242 9.18 5.76 -7.43
C LEU A 242 9.90 4.66 -8.21
N GLU A 243 9.14 3.69 -8.72
CA GLU A 243 9.69 2.55 -9.49
C GLU A 243 10.76 1.74 -8.74
N ASN A 244 10.55 1.45 -7.45
CA ASN A 244 11.53 0.78 -6.57
C ASN A 244 12.83 1.56 -6.36
N ARG A 245 12.83 2.87 -6.64
CA ARG A 245 13.90 3.80 -6.31
C ARG A 245 13.43 4.76 -5.22
N LEU A 246 14.35 5.08 -4.32
CA LEU A 246 14.11 6.08 -3.30
C LEU A 246 14.12 7.44 -4.00
N ALA A 247 13.04 8.19 -3.87
CA ALA A 247 12.93 9.49 -4.51
C ALA A 247 12.45 10.56 -3.52
N ILE A 248 12.89 11.79 -3.75
CA ILE A 248 12.48 12.98 -3.04
C ILE A 248 11.82 13.92 -4.03
N ALA A 249 10.63 14.39 -3.70
CA ALA A 249 9.93 15.43 -4.46
C ALA A 249 9.82 16.70 -3.62
N LYS A 250 10.20 17.83 -4.20
CA LYS A 250 10.11 19.14 -3.56
C LYS A 250 9.74 20.20 -4.59
N ILE A 251 9.11 21.27 -4.13
CA ILE A 251 8.87 22.45 -4.95
C ILE A 251 10.00 23.44 -4.71
N THR A 252 10.55 23.97 -5.78
CA THR A 252 11.52 25.06 -5.75
C THR A 252 10.95 26.24 -6.53
N VAL A 253 10.99 27.43 -5.92
CA VAL A 253 10.46 28.67 -6.51
C VAL A 253 11.62 29.56 -6.94
N TYR A 254 11.68 29.90 -8.22
CA TYR A 254 12.66 30.77 -8.84
C TYR A 254 11.98 32.04 -9.36
N GLY A 255 11.85 33.06 -8.50
CA GLY A 255 11.11 34.28 -8.86
C GLY A 255 9.62 33.98 -9.06
N VAL A 256 9.15 34.04 -10.32
CA VAL A 256 7.77 33.72 -10.72
C VAL A 256 7.60 32.27 -11.18
N GLU A 257 8.69 31.54 -11.39
CA GLU A 257 8.64 30.15 -11.83
C GLU A 257 8.58 29.21 -10.62
N CYS A 258 7.73 28.19 -10.72
CA CYS A 258 7.56 27.17 -9.70
C CYS A 258 7.84 25.80 -10.34
N ILE A 259 8.87 25.11 -9.84
CA ILE A 259 9.35 23.85 -10.41
C ILE A 259 9.20 22.74 -9.37
N LEU A 260 8.51 21.66 -9.76
CA LEU A 260 8.56 20.40 -9.02
C LEU A 260 9.82 19.63 -9.41
N GLU A 261 10.77 19.56 -8.49
CA GLU A 261 12.01 18.79 -8.63
C GLU A 261 11.81 17.41 -7.99
N ILE A 262 12.07 16.36 -8.77
CA ILE A 262 12.05 14.97 -8.29
C ILE A 262 13.44 14.39 -8.49
N CYS A 263 14.10 14.12 -7.38
CA CYS A 263 15.42 13.50 -7.33
C CYS A 263 15.26 12.02 -6.97
N SER A 264 15.94 11.12 -7.67
CA SER A 264 15.97 9.70 -7.32
C SER A 264 17.38 9.27 -6.96
N MET A 265 17.49 8.37 -5.99
CA MET A 265 18.76 7.74 -5.61
C MET A 265 19.06 6.58 -6.55
N ASN A 266 20.23 6.59 -7.19
CA ASN A 266 20.82 5.39 -7.76
C ASN A 266 21.40 4.55 -6.62
N ALA A 267 20.84 3.36 -6.40
CA ALA A 267 21.26 2.50 -5.31
C ALA A 267 22.65 1.86 -5.55
N GLU A 268 23.09 1.72 -6.80
CA GLU A 268 24.40 1.10 -7.12
C GLU A 268 25.54 2.08 -6.91
N GLU A 269 25.31 3.35 -7.26
CA GLU A 269 26.32 4.42 -7.18
C GLU A 269 26.22 5.24 -5.89
N GLU A 270 25.11 5.09 -5.14
CA GLU A 270 24.74 5.94 -4.00
C GLU A 270 24.68 7.44 -4.33
N ILE A 271 24.35 7.76 -5.59
CA ILE A 271 24.26 9.12 -6.12
C ILE A 271 22.80 9.53 -6.31
N TRP A 272 22.46 10.73 -5.84
CA TRP A 272 21.20 11.38 -6.17
C TRP A 272 21.30 12.09 -7.52
N SER A 273 20.28 11.91 -8.37
CA SER A 273 20.16 12.63 -9.63
C SER A 273 18.76 13.19 -9.84
N ASN A 274 18.68 14.36 -10.49
CA ASN A 274 17.42 14.96 -10.89
C ASN A 274 16.78 14.08 -11.97
N THR A 275 15.66 13.45 -11.63
CA THR A 275 14.90 12.59 -12.55
C THR A 275 13.84 13.38 -13.31
N TYR A 276 13.20 14.34 -12.65
CA TYR A 276 12.23 15.23 -13.27
C TYR A 276 12.40 16.66 -12.75
N ALA A 277 12.24 17.63 -13.65
CA ALA A 277 12.05 19.04 -13.34
C ALA A 277 10.81 19.51 -14.11
N ILE A 278 9.71 19.72 -13.40
CA ILE A 278 8.38 19.96 -14.01
C ILE A 278 7.96 21.38 -13.68
N ASN A 279 7.76 22.19 -14.72
CA ASN A 279 7.25 23.54 -14.56
C ASN A 279 5.74 23.51 -14.21
N LEU A 280 5.36 24.20 -13.14
CA LEU A 280 3.99 24.25 -12.61
C LEU A 280 3.20 25.49 -13.08
N ALA A 281 3.70 26.28 -14.04
CA ALA A 281 3.04 27.49 -14.55
C ALA A 281 1.61 27.26 -15.07
N GLY A 282 1.29 26.05 -15.56
CA GLY A 282 -0.06 25.67 -15.99
C GLY A 282 -1.00 25.23 -14.86
N VAL A 283 -0.53 25.16 -13.63
CA VAL A 283 -1.31 24.81 -12.43
C VAL A 283 -1.68 26.09 -11.71
N PRO A 284 -2.97 26.31 -11.37
CA PRO A 284 -3.36 27.48 -10.57
C PRO A 284 -2.53 27.59 -9.30
N GLU A 285 -2.07 28.78 -8.92
CA GLU A 285 -1.27 28.99 -7.70
C GLU A 285 -1.94 28.43 -6.44
N SER A 286 -3.28 28.47 -6.38
CA SER A 286 -4.07 27.88 -5.29
C SER A 286 -3.87 26.36 -5.14
N LYS A 287 -3.39 25.70 -6.20
CA LYS A 287 -3.06 24.28 -6.26
C LYS A 287 -1.56 23.98 -6.17
N TRP A 288 -0.70 25.01 -6.13
CA TRP A 288 0.71 24.84 -5.77
C TRP A 288 0.76 24.36 -4.33
N SER A 289 1.12 23.09 -4.19
CA SER A 289 1.01 22.34 -2.94
C SER A 289 1.87 21.09 -3.05
N MET A 290 2.02 20.33 -1.96
CA MET A 290 2.95 19.21 -1.99
C MET A 290 2.51 18.14 -2.97
N PHE A 291 3.31 17.92 -4.03
CA PHE A 291 3.09 16.83 -4.98
C PHE A 291 3.77 15.55 -4.48
N THR A 292 3.02 14.46 -4.53
CA THR A 292 3.49 13.10 -4.26
C THR A 292 3.55 12.35 -5.59
N PRO A 293 4.75 12.04 -6.10
CA PRO A 293 4.88 11.15 -7.24
C PRO A 293 4.37 9.76 -6.86
N LEU A 294 3.40 9.28 -7.62
CA LEU A 294 2.79 7.98 -7.37
C LEU A 294 3.50 6.91 -8.18
N ALA A 295 3.58 7.10 -9.49
CA ALA A 295 4.14 6.09 -10.37
C ALA A 295 4.43 6.63 -11.77
N VAL A 296 5.17 5.84 -12.54
CA VAL A 296 5.40 6.04 -13.95
C VAL A 296 4.53 5.04 -14.74
N SER A 297 3.90 5.49 -15.82
CA SER A 297 3.14 4.63 -16.73
C SER A 297 4.09 3.82 -17.62
N ASN A 298 3.56 2.79 -18.29
CA ASN A 298 4.35 2.02 -19.26
C ASN A 298 4.90 2.86 -20.43
N GLN A 299 4.31 4.03 -20.68
CA GLN A 299 4.74 4.97 -21.71
C GLN A 299 5.74 6.02 -21.18
N GLY A 300 6.14 5.94 -19.90
CA GLY A 300 7.05 6.90 -19.27
C GLY A 300 6.37 8.13 -18.68
N ASN A 301 5.03 8.20 -18.69
CA ASN A 301 4.30 9.35 -18.16
C ASN A 301 4.22 9.29 -16.64
N LEU A 302 4.48 10.40 -15.96
CA LEU A 302 4.51 10.45 -14.50
C LEU A 302 3.13 10.82 -13.94
N VAL A 303 2.64 10.04 -12.99
CA VAL A 303 1.39 10.31 -12.27
C VAL A 303 1.71 10.95 -10.92
N LEU A 304 1.10 12.10 -10.67
CA LEU A 304 1.31 12.92 -9.49
C LEU A 304 -0.01 13.13 -8.76
N TYR A 305 0.04 13.20 -7.43
CA TYR A 305 -1.11 13.60 -6.61
C TYR A 305 -0.71 14.70 -5.65
N ASN A 306 -1.50 15.75 -5.54
CA ASN A 306 -1.22 16.84 -4.61
C ASN A 306 -2.12 16.78 -3.36
N ASP A 307 -1.72 17.50 -2.31
CA ASP A 307 -2.49 17.54 -1.06
C ASP A 307 -3.86 18.25 -1.20
N ARG A 308 -4.08 18.99 -2.30
CA ARG A 308 -5.37 19.55 -2.73
C ARG A 308 -6.27 18.51 -3.40
N LYS A 309 -5.91 17.23 -3.31
CA LYS A 309 -6.69 16.10 -3.80
C LYS A 309 -6.92 16.07 -5.31
N SER A 310 -5.99 16.62 -6.06
CA SER A 310 -6.00 16.59 -7.52
C SER A 310 -4.99 15.58 -8.05
N LEU A 311 -5.42 14.75 -9.00
CA LEU A 311 -4.59 13.80 -9.73
C LEU A 311 -4.11 14.44 -11.02
N PHE A 312 -2.81 14.37 -11.28
CA PHE A 312 -2.18 14.92 -12.48
C PHE A 312 -1.39 13.85 -13.21
N LYS A 313 -1.20 14.08 -14.51
CA LYS A 313 -0.33 13.31 -15.36
C LYS A 313 0.61 14.24 -16.12
N TYR A 314 1.89 14.00 -15.94
CA TYR A 314 2.96 14.68 -16.65
C TYR A 314 3.44 13.82 -17.81
N TYR A 315 3.58 14.44 -18.97
CA TYR A 315 4.03 13.82 -20.22
C TYR A 315 5.43 14.35 -20.56
N PRO A 316 6.51 13.61 -20.24
CA PRO A 316 7.88 14.11 -20.41
C PRO A 316 8.24 14.44 -21.86
N GLN A 317 7.59 13.80 -22.84
CA GLN A 317 7.84 14.03 -24.26
C GLN A 317 7.34 15.40 -24.74
N THR A 318 6.24 15.89 -24.16
CA THR A 318 5.60 17.16 -24.54
C THR A 318 5.77 18.25 -23.48
N TYR A 319 6.40 17.93 -22.35
CA TYR A 319 6.52 18.79 -21.17
C TYR A 319 5.17 19.28 -20.62
N GLU A 320 4.11 18.52 -20.88
CA GLU A 320 2.75 18.89 -20.53
C GLU A 320 2.32 18.26 -19.19
N LEU A 321 1.74 19.07 -18.30
CA LEU A 321 1.11 18.61 -17.06
C LEU A 321 -0.40 18.77 -17.16
N ARG A 322 -1.14 17.65 -17.17
CA ARG A 322 -2.61 17.63 -17.25
C ARG A 322 -3.22 17.23 -15.91
N CYS A 323 -4.28 17.93 -15.50
CA CYS A 323 -5.13 17.48 -14.39
C CYS A 323 -6.09 16.41 -14.90
N LEU A 324 -6.02 15.20 -14.33
CA LEU A 324 -6.93 14.10 -14.66
C LEU A 324 -8.22 14.18 -13.86
N SER A 325 -8.13 14.46 -12.56
CA SER A 325 -9.27 14.49 -11.66
C SER A 325 -9.03 15.47 -10.50
N SER A 326 -10.09 16.02 -9.92
CA SER A 326 -10.05 17.00 -8.82
C SER A 326 -11.18 16.77 -7.81
N ASP A 327 -11.47 15.50 -7.51
CA ASP A 327 -12.50 15.14 -6.54
C ASP A 327 -12.03 15.39 -5.09
N SER A 328 -12.66 16.36 -4.44
CA SER A 328 -12.35 16.74 -3.05
C SER A 328 -12.73 15.68 -2.02
N CYS A 329 -13.52 14.67 -2.39
CA CYS A 329 -13.93 13.56 -1.54
C CYS A 329 -12.99 12.34 -1.65
N VAL A 330 -12.07 12.34 -2.62
CA VAL A 330 -11.19 11.21 -2.92
C VAL A 330 -9.76 11.49 -2.45
N HIS A 331 -9.23 10.56 -1.66
CA HIS A 331 -7.86 10.59 -1.18
C HIS A 331 -7.05 9.49 -1.85
N VAL A 332 -6.06 9.85 -2.67
CA VAL A 332 -5.14 8.85 -3.20
C VAL A 332 -4.23 8.38 -2.08
N ILE A 333 -4.22 7.07 -1.86
CA ILE A 333 -3.46 6.43 -0.79
C ILE A 333 -2.08 6.05 -1.30
N SER A 334 -2.04 5.28 -2.38
CA SER A 334 -0.79 4.75 -2.91
C SER A 334 -0.96 4.16 -4.31
N PRO A 335 0.15 3.94 -5.03
CA PRO A 335 0.19 2.88 -6.03
C PRO A 335 -0.28 1.57 -5.42
N TYR A 336 -1.02 0.79 -6.20
CA TYR A 336 -1.65 -0.43 -5.73
C TYR A 336 -1.26 -1.62 -6.59
N LEU A 337 -0.84 -2.67 -5.88
CA LEU A 337 -0.50 -3.96 -6.42
C LEU A 337 -1.45 -4.99 -5.82
N GLU A 338 -2.05 -5.83 -6.66
CA GLU A 338 -2.92 -6.89 -6.14
C GLU A 338 -2.08 -7.98 -5.48
N ASN A 339 -2.29 -8.18 -4.18
CA ASN A 339 -1.45 -9.04 -3.35
C ASN A 339 -2.26 -10.20 -2.75
N LEU A 340 -1.82 -11.43 -3.01
CA LEU A 340 -2.45 -12.64 -2.47
C LEU A 340 -1.77 -13.19 -1.21
N ALA A 341 -0.78 -12.45 -0.67
CA ALA A 341 -0.09 -12.78 0.56
C ALA A 341 -1.12 -13.01 1.68
N PRO A 342 -1.13 -14.19 2.29
CA PRO A 342 -2.03 -14.46 3.39
C PRO A 342 -1.61 -13.65 4.61
N LEU A 343 -2.54 -12.92 5.21
CA LEU A 343 -2.35 -12.35 6.53
C LEU A 343 -2.86 -13.38 7.55
N ARG A 344 -1.95 -14.18 8.10
CA ARG A 344 -2.24 -15.19 9.14
C ARG A 344 -1.35 -14.89 10.34
N SER A 345 -1.94 -14.67 11.51
CA SER A 345 -1.17 -14.73 12.75
C SER A 345 -0.91 -16.19 13.12
N LYS A 346 0.33 -16.52 13.51
CA LYS A 346 0.64 -17.80 14.14
C LYS A 346 0.12 -17.90 15.57
N SER A 347 -0.22 -16.77 16.21
CA SER A 347 -0.80 -16.73 17.56
C SER A 347 -2.32 -16.98 17.53
N ALA A 348 -2.75 -18.11 16.98
CA ALA A 348 -4.13 -18.57 17.15
C ALA A 348 -4.27 -19.24 18.53
N HIS A 349 -4.11 -18.47 19.60
CA HIS A 349 -4.93 -18.74 20.78
C HIS A 349 -6.34 -18.29 20.42
N HIS A 350 -7.30 -19.20 20.53
CA HIS A 350 -8.72 -18.94 20.30
C HIS A 350 -9.12 -17.58 20.88
N PRO A 351 -9.75 -16.67 20.12
CA PRO A 351 -10.43 -15.55 20.73
C PRO A 351 -11.67 -16.12 21.40
N GLY A 352 -11.55 -16.41 22.69
CA GLY A 352 -12.72 -16.46 23.56
C GLY A 352 -13.44 -15.12 23.44
N TYR A 353 -14.73 -15.19 23.12
CA TYR A 353 -15.73 -14.14 23.21
C TYR A 353 -15.26 -12.86 23.92
N LEU A 354 -14.94 -11.83 23.13
CA LEU A 354 -15.09 -10.44 23.54
C LEU A 354 -15.83 -9.74 22.41
N ASP A 355 -17.15 -9.94 22.43
CA ASP A 355 -18.10 -9.21 21.60
C ASP A 355 -18.73 -8.08 22.45
N ALA A 356 -19.02 -6.96 21.79
CA ALA A 356 -20.07 -5.99 22.15
C ALA A 356 -19.89 -4.87 23.21
N ASP A 357 -18.68 -4.43 23.62
CA ASP A 357 -18.58 -3.25 24.53
C ASP A 357 -17.92 -1.98 23.97
N CYS A 358 -17.47 -1.96 22.71
CA CYS A 358 -16.82 -0.76 22.15
C CYS A 358 -17.76 0.33 21.61
N PHE A 359 -19.10 0.17 21.73
CA PHE A 359 -20.08 1.11 21.16
C PHE A 359 -21.02 1.80 22.15
N ARG A 360 -20.87 1.61 23.47
CA ARG A 360 -21.68 2.32 24.47
C ARG A 360 -20.81 2.90 25.58
N LYS A 361 -20.31 4.13 25.37
CA LYS A 361 -20.07 5.10 26.45
C LYS A 361 -19.88 6.48 25.81
N GLY A 362 -20.98 7.21 25.70
CA GLY A 362 -20.99 8.54 25.11
C GLY A 362 -22.35 9.24 25.18
N SER A 363 -23.13 9.04 26.24
CA SER A 363 -24.22 9.94 26.64
C SER A 363 -24.86 9.45 27.94
N HIS A 364 -24.27 9.78 29.09
CA HIS A 364 -24.98 9.98 30.35
C HIS A 364 -24.02 10.61 31.37
N SER A 365 -24.10 11.92 31.50
CA SER A 365 -23.90 12.62 32.77
C SER A 365 -24.90 13.75 32.79
N GLY A 366 -26.03 13.51 33.46
CA GLY A 366 -26.93 14.56 33.87
C GLY A 366 -26.44 15.15 35.20
N SER A 367 -26.50 16.48 35.26
CA SER A 367 -26.99 17.26 36.40
C SER A 367 -27.39 18.61 35.85
#